data_AF-A0A6H0HAR0-F1
#
_entry.id   AF-A0A6H0HAR0-F1
#
_cell.length_a   1.000
_cell.length_b   1.000
_cell.length_c   1.000
_cell.angle_alpha   90.00
_cell.angle_beta   90.00
_cell.angle_gamma   90.00
#
_symmetry.space_group_name_H-M   'P 1'
#
loop_
_entity.id
_entity.type
_entity.pdbx_description
1 polymer ?
#
loop_
_entity_poly.entity_id
_entity_poly.type
_entity_poly.pdbx_seq_one_letter_code
_entity_poly.pdbx_strand_id
1 'polypeptide(L)'
;MFHFCLTLRFGKLPDTSLIANSNLALIGKEVVGFQSAELADKNKYKMSNLIRGQEGTEEYEYTAGEKLTLLDDSIVPFLKLPRGKEFYLKAVTYGDSLCNTWAKAFL
;
A
#
# COMPACT_ATOMS: atom_id res chain seq x y z
N MET A 1 2.56 -17.88 -14.67
CA MET A 1 1.78 -16.64 -14.45
C MET A 1 1.11 -16.77 -13.08
N PHE A 2 1.69 -16.17 -12.04
CA PHE A 2 1.21 -16.29 -10.67
C PHE A 2 0.04 -15.31 -10.44
N HIS A 3 -1.10 -15.84 -10.03
CA HIS A 3 -2.30 -15.06 -9.72
C HIS A 3 -2.48 -15.04 -8.20
N PHE A 4 -2.26 -13.89 -7.58
CA PHE A 4 -2.49 -13.71 -6.14
C PHE A 4 -3.84 -13.01 -5.92
N CYS A 5 -4.61 -13.49 -4.95
CA CYS A 5 -5.92 -12.96 -4.57
C CYS A 5 -5.76 -12.15 -3.27
N LEU A 6 -6.00 -10.84 -3.33
CA LEU A 6 -5.73 -9.90 -2.23
C LEU A 6 -6.95 -9.03 -1.94
N THR A 7 -7.08 -8.54 -0.70
CA THR A 7 -8.27 -7.78 -0.27
C THR A 7 -7.98 -6.27 -0.19
N LEU A 8 -8.70 -5.45 -0.96
CA LEU A 8 -8.56 -3.99 -0.93
C LEU A 8 -9.14 -3.42 0.37
N ARG A 9 -8.33 -2.68 1.14
CA ARG A 9 -8.75 -2.10 2.42
C ARG A 9 -9.34 -0.68 2.30
N PHE A 10 -8.86 0.12 1.34
CA PHE A 10 -9.28 1.51 1.11
C PHE A 10 -9.20 1.88 -0.38
N GLY A 11 -10.09 2.78 -0.83
CA GLY A 11 -10.16 3.27 -2.22
C GLY A 11 -11.17 2.51 -3.10
N LYS A 12 -11.30 2.95 -4.36
CA LYS A 12 -12.01 2.26 -5.44
C LYS A 12 -11.03 2.15 -6.62
N LEU A 13 -10.77 0.93 -7.09
CA LEU A 13 -10.05 0.76 -8.36
C LEU A 13 -10.98 1.21 -9.51
N PRO A 14 -10.53 2.08 -10.42
CA PRO A 14 -11.34 2.50 -11.56
C PRO A 14 -11.69 1.29 -12.44
N ASP A 15 -12.91 1.26 -13.00
CA ASP A 15 -13.49 0.16 -13.79
C ASP A 15 -12.75 -0.11 -15.14
N THR A 16 -11.62 0.54 -15.38
CA THR A 16 -10.84 0.40 -16.61
C THR A 16 -9.78 -0.67 -16.45
N SER A 17 -9.98 -1.78 -17.15
CA SER A 17 -9.12 -2.97 -17.29
C SER A 17 -7.71 -2.74 -17.86
N LEU A 18 -7.27 -1.49 -17.98
CA LEU A 18 -5.96 -1.08 -18.44
C LEU A 18 -5.46 -0.01 -17.48
N ILE A 19 -4.78 -0.45 -16.43
CA ILE A 19 -4.14 0.49 -15.53
C ILE A 19 -2.69 0.66 -15.97
N ALA A 20 -2.43 1.84 -16.53
CA ALA A 20 -1.15 2.19 -17.13
C ALA A 20 -0.06 2.29 -16.06
N ASN A 21 1.01 1.53 -16.25
CA ASN A 21 2.41 1.87 -16.02
C ASN A 21 2.82 2.62 -14.75
N SER A 22 2.15 2.51 -13.59
CA SER A 22 2.75 2.86 -12.27
C SER A 22 1.80 2.67 -11.07
N ASN A 23 0.90 1.69 -11.05
CA ASN A 23 0.16 1.46 -9.79
C ASN A 23 1.09 0.84 -8.78
N LEU A 24 1.22 1.49 -7.63
CA LEU A 24 1.88 0.91 -6.48
C LEU A 24 0.84 0.44 -5.46
N ALA A 25 1.13 -0.66 -4.80
CA ALA A 25 0.35 -1.16 -3.67
C ALA A 25 1.28 -1.65 -2.57
N LEU A 26 0.86 -1.49 -1.32
CA LEU A 26 1.51 -2.10 -0.17
C LEU A 26 0.82 -3.43 0.16
N ILE A 27 1.60 -4.51 0.14
CA ILE A 27 1.21 -5.85 0.61
C ILE A 27 2.15 -6.23 1.75
N GLY A 28 1.60 -6.40 2.95
CA GLY A 28 2.42 -6.67 4.13
C GLY A 28 3.43 -5.54 4.38
N LYS A 29 4.69 -5.76 4.00
CA LYS A 29 5.80 -4.79 4.09
C LYS A 29 6.44 -4.44 2.75
N GLU A 30 5.96 -5.02 1.65
CA GLU A 30 6.51 -4.81 0.32
C GLU A 30 5.63 -3.86 -0.48
N VAL A 31 6.29 -2.91 -1.15
CA VAL A 31 5.67 -2.08 -2.18
C VAL A 31 5.83 -2.79 -3.52
N VAL A 32 4.71 -3.05 -4.18
CA VAL A 32 4.67 -3.71 -5.48
C VAL A 32 4.05 -2.82 -6.54
N GLY A 33 4.64 -2.87 -7.72
CA GLY A 33 4.00 -2.43 -8.95
C GLY A 33 3.07 -3.51 -9.50
N PHE A 34 1.95 -3.14 -10.12
CA PHE A 34 1.10 -4.12 -10.83
C PHE A 34 0.43 -3.50 -12.07
N GLN A 35 0.24 -4.33 -13.10
CA GLN A 35 -0.34 -3.88 -14.37
C GLN A 35 -1.88 -3.93 -14.37
N SER A 36 -2.47 -4.98 -13.80
CA SER A 36 -3.93 -5.09 -13.74
C SER A 36 -4.40 -5.68 -12.43
N ALA A 37 -5.63 -5.33 -12.05
CA ALA A 37 -6.34 -5.87 -10.91
C ALA A 37 -7.80 -6.18 -11.31
N GLU A 38 -8.19 -7.44 -11.23
CA GLU A 38 -9.54 -7.91 -11.57
C GLU A 38 -10.31 -8.30 -10.31
N LEU A 39 -11.53 -7.79 -10.14
CA LEU A 39 -12.37 -8.15 -9.01
C LEU A 39 -12.76 -9.63 -9.09
N ALA A 40 -12.26 -10.43 -8.15
CA ALA A 40 -12.54 -11.85 -8.05
C ALA A 40 -13.74 -12.17 -7.13
N ASP A 41 -13.99 -11.32 -6.13
CA ASP A 41 -15.06 -11.43 -5.13
C ASP A 41 -15.22 -10.07 -4.43
N LYS A 42 -16.19 -9.90 -3.53
CA LYS A 42 -16.39 -8.64 -2.77
C LYS A 42 -15.08 -8.18 -2.11
N ASN A 43 -14.53 -7.06 -2.59
CA ASN A 43 -13.24 -6.46 -2.20
C ASN A 43 -12.00 -7.35 -2.41
N LYS A 44 -12.10 -8.46 -3.15
CA LYS A 44 -10.95 -9.32 -3.47
C LYS A 44 -10.55 -9.14 -4.92
N TYR A 45 -9.26 -8.91 -5.17
CA TYR A 45 -8.72 -8.64 -6.49
C TYR A 45 -7.64 -9.65 -6.85
N LYS A 46 -7.69 -10.15 -8.09
CA LYS A 46 -6.61 -10.89 -8.75
C LYS A 46 -5.71 -9.89 -9.44
N MET A 47 -4.43 -9.86 -9.05
CA MET A 47 -3.45 -8.98 -9.67
C MET A 47 -2.57 -9.74 -10.66
N SER A 48 -2.15 -9.05 -11.72
CA SER A 48 -1.24 -9.60 -12.72
C SER A 48 -0.01 -8.73 -12.92
N ASN A 49 1.09 -9.38 -13.33
CA ASN A 49 2.38 -8.77 -13.66
C ASN A 49 2.92 -7.89 -12.53
N LEU A 50 3.14 -8.52 -11.37
CA LEU A 50 3.73 -7.85 -10.21
C LEU A 50 5.19 -7.51 -10.47
N ILE A 51 5.55 -6.26 -10.23
CA ILE A 51 6.93 -5.78 -10.15
C ILE A 51 7.24 -5.62 -8.67
N ARG A 52 8.18 -6.42 -8.19
CA ARG A 52 8.48 -6.57 -6.76
C ARG A 52 9.52 -5.58 -6.25
N GLY A 53 9.59 -5.43 -4.93
CA GLY A 53 10.60 -4.64 -4.23
C GLY A 53 10.72 -3.19 -4.70
N GLN A 54 9.59 -2.55 -5.01
CA GLN A 54 9.56 -1.14 -5.40
C GLN A 54 9.84 -0.24 -4.18
N GLU A 55 10.21 1.02 -4.43
CA GLU A 55 10.53 2.00 -3.38
C GLU A 55 11.59 1.52 -2.36
N GLY A 56 12.49 0.61 -2.78
CA GLY A 56 13.55 0.07 -1.93
C GLY A 56 13.07 -0.94 -0.88
N THR A 57 11.85 -1.48 -1.02
CA THR A 57 11.36 -2.55 -0.15
C THR A 57 11.94 -3.91 -0.56
N GLU A 58 12.10 -4.80 0.42
CA GLU A 58 12.51 -6.17 0.18
C GLU A 58 11.32 -7.04 -0.24
N GLU A 59 11.63 -8.12 -0.95
CA GLU A 59 10.66 -9.15 -1.28
C GLU A 59 10.05 -9.77 -0.01
N TYR A 60 8.72 -9.69 0.10
CA TYR A 60 7.91 -10.26 1.15
C TYR A 60 7.10 -11.48 0.65
N GLU A 61 7.11 -12.59 1.41
CA GLU A 61 6.31 -13.76 1.05
C GLU A 61 4.82 -13.52 1.34
N TYR A 62 3.99 -13.59 0.30
CA TYR A 62 2.56 -13.35 0.44
C TYR A 62 1.81 -14.56 0.96
N THR A 63 0.81 -14.31 1.81
CA THR A 63 -0.19 -15.32 2.15
C THR A 63 -1.52 -15.01 1.47
N ALA A 64 -2.24 -16.06 1.06
CA ALA A 64 -3.52 -15.89 0.39
C ALA A 64 -4.51 -15.13 1.29
N GLY A 65 -5.18 -14.12 0.73
CA GLY A 65 -6.13 -13.29 1.48
C GLY A 65 -5.51 -12.11 2.23
N GLU A 66 -4.21 -11.84 2.05
CA GLU A 66 -3.59 -10.65 2.61
C GLU A 66 -4.26 -9.35 2.20
N LYS A 67 -4.10 -8.36 3.08
CA LYS A 67 -4.62 -7.02 2.87
C LYS A 67 -3.70 -6.27 1.91
N LEU A 68 -4.34 -5.63 0.93
CA LEU A 68 -3.71 -4.75 -0.02
C LEU A 68 -4.17 -3.32 0.23
N THR A 69 -3.21 -2.40 0.22
CA THR A 69 -3.46 -0.96 0.27
C THR A 69 -2.96 -0.34 -1.02
N LEU A 70 -3.87 0.21 -1.82
CA LEU A 70 -3.49 0.96 -3.02
C LEU A 70 -2.74 2.22 -2.59
N LEU A 71 -1.61 2.49 -3.25
CA LEU A 71 -0.84 3.71 -3.05
C LEU A 71 -1.24 4.70 -4.14
N ASP A 72 -1.64 5.90 -3.73
CA ASP A 72 -2.09 6.97 -4.61
C ASP A 72 -1.42 8.31 -4.22
N ASP A 73 -1.78 9.37 -4.92
CA ASP A 73 -1.22 10.71 -4.72
C ASP A 73 -1.58 11.32 -3.35
N SER A 74 -2.45 10.68 -2.55
CA SER A 74 -2.67 11.09 -1.16
C SER A 74 -1.50 10.71 -0.24
N ILE A 75 -0.59 9.86 -0.72
CA ILE A 75 0.68 9.58 -0.04
C ILE A 75 1.58 10.78 -0.22
N VAL A 76 1.70 11.55 0.85
CA VAL A 76 2.62 12.67 0.90
C VAL A 76 4.02 12.14 1.22
N PRO A 77 4.99 12.24 0.30
CA PRO A 77 6.37 11.92 0.64
C PRO A 77 6.82 12.87 1.76
N PHE A 78 7.32 12.32 2.86
CA PHE A 78 7.92 13.09 3.94
C PHE A 78 9.28 13.63 3.48
N LEU A 79 9.23 14.68 2.65
CA LEU A 79 10.41 15.29 2.06
C LEU A 79 11.12 16.18 3.08
N LYS A 80 12.36 15.78 3.40
CA LYS A 80 13.38 16.48 4.20
C LYS A 80 13.08 16.62 5.68
N LEU A 81 13.28 15.51 6.38
CA LEU A 81 13.47 15.53 7.81
C LEU A 81 14.80 16.23 8.12
N PRO A 82 14.84 17.20 9.04
CA PRO A 82 16.10 17.81 9.46
C PRO A 82 17.03 16.72 10.00
N ARG A 83 18.18 16.55 9.34
CA ARG A 83 19.16 15.54 9.73
C ARG A 83 19.58 15.77 11.20
N GLY A 84 19.51 14.72 12.02
CA GLY A 84 19.86 14.79 13.44
C GLY A 84 18.74 15.27 14.37
N LYS A 85 17.48 15.31 13.91
CA LYS A 85 16.32 15.51 14.77
C LYS A 85 15.40 14.30 14.73
N GLU A 86 15.06 13.79 15.91
CA GLU A 86 13.98 12.82 16.05
C GLU A 86 12.63 13.50 15.82
N PHE A 87 11.76 12.81 15.11
CA PHE A 87 10.38 13.22 14.93
C PHE A 87 9.45 12.04 15.20
N TYR A 88 8.25 12.39 15.64
CA TYR A 88 7.28 11.44 16.16
C TYR A 88 6.00 11.60 15.36
N LEU A 89 5.51 10.50 14.78
CA LEU A 89 4.24 10.50 14.03
C LEU A 89 3.21 9.65 14.76
N LYS A 90 1.96 10.12 14.73
CA LYS A 90 0.77 9.41 15.22
C LYS A 90 -0.17 9.18 14.05
N ALA A 91 -0.37 7.93 13.67
CA ALA A 91 -1.35 7.57 12.66
C ALA A 91 -2.73 7.44 13.30
N VAL A 92 -3.70 8.22 12.83
CA VAL A 92 -5.10 8.15 13.27
C VAL A 92 -6.01 8.00 12.08
N THR A 93 -7.17 7.40 12.30
CA THR A 93 -8.24 7.36 11.28
C THR A 93 -9.10 8.62 11.36
N TYR A 94 -9.78 8.98 10.27
CA TYR A 94 -10.64 10.15 10.25
C TYR A 94 -11.76 10.01 11.30
N GLY A 95 -11.87 10.99 12.20
CA GLY A 95 -12.81 10.99 13.32
C GLY A 95 -12.28 10.36 14.62
N ASP A 96 -11.05 9.83 14.62
CA ASP A 96 -10.42 9.25 15.81
C ASP A 96 -9.55 10.26 16.57
N SER A 97 -9.28 10.00 17.86
CA SER A 97 -8.50 10.88 18.72
C SER A 97 -7.00 10.58 18.68
N LEU A 98 -6.17 11.62 18.70
CA LEU A 98 -4.71 11.51 18.84
C LEU A 98 -4.29 10.81 20.14
N CYS A 99 -5.15 10.81 21.16
CA CYS A 99 -4.91 10.14 22.43
C CYS A 99 -4.98 8.60 22.31
N ASN A 100 -5.67 8.08 21.30
CA ASN A 100 -5.91 6.65 21.13
C ASN A 100 -4.75 5.92 20.44
N THR A 101 -3.74 6.65 19.96
CA THR A 101 -2.56 6.06 19.32
C THR A 101 -1.28 6.54 19.97
N TRP A 102 -0.32 5.63 20.09
CA TRP A 102 1.05 5.96 20.48
C TRP A 102 1.80 6.59 19.32
N ALA A 103 2.73 7.48 19.67
CA ALA A 103 3.62 8.07 18.68
C ALA A 103 4.73 7.08 18.35
N LYS A 104 5.08 6.97 17.06
CA LYS A 104 6.21 6.18 16.59
C LYS A 104 7.35 7.12 16.24
N ALA A 105 8.53 6.82 16.78
CA ALA A 105 9.76 7.55 16.49
C ALA A 105 10.33 7.11 15.14
N PHE A 106 10.87 8.08 14.41
CA PHE A 106 11.60 7.88 13.17
C PHE A 106 12.87 8.73 13.22
N LEU A 107 13.97 8.16 12.72
CA LEU A 107 15.33 8.71 12.75
C LEU A 107 15.75 9.20 11.37
#